data_AF-A0A956KRB0-F1
#
_entry.id   AF-A0A956KRB0-F1
#
_cell.length_a   1.000
_cell.length_b   1.000
_cell.length_c   1.000
_cell.angle_alpha   90.00
_cell.angle_beta   90.00
_cell.angle_gamma   90.00
#
_symmetry.space_group_name_H-M   'P 1'
#
loop_
_entity.id
_entity.type
_entity.pdbx_description
1 polymer ?
#
loop_
_entity_poly.entity_id
_entity_poly.type
_entity_poly.pdbx_seq_one_letter_code
_entity_poly.pdbx_strand_id
1 'polypeptide(L)'
;ILCLPDEDEPELTIYRDIDDSWVVESRDGTRPAQEDESLFAGGRPWRLLLPTSVLDTRELDEMQLHDLELCFFVSRDGEHIELQLHSRHREPMILESRAHMALLLVLARARLGDIQQGVPHSEAGWIYRDELPRMLNAQPHMVNLWVHRARKQLAQQGLRDAATIIERRAAATQLRLSPSRLRVEDA
;
A
#
# COMPACT_ATOMS: atom_id res chain seq x y z
N ILE A 1 1.77 1.64 -11.43
CA ILE A 1 0.72 2.41 -10.71
C ILE A 1 0.66 3.78 -11.34
N LEU A 2 -0.53 4.32 -11.59
CA LEU A 2 -0.78 5.63 -12.20
C LEU A 2 -1.63 6.48 -11.23
N CYS A 3 -1.28 7.76 -11.07
CA CYS A 3 -2.05 8.72 -10.28
C CYS A 3 -2.59 9.85 -11.13
N LEU A 4 -3.83 10.25 -10.88
CA LEU A 4 -4.49 11.37 -11.53
C LEU A 4 -5.01 12.36 -10.48
N PRO A 5 -4.94 13.68 -10.73
CA PRO A 5 -4.34 14.30 -11.90
C PRO A 5 -2.81 14.24 -11.92
N ASP A 6 -2.18 14.07 -10.76
CA ASP A 6 -0.74 13.97 -10.55
C ASP A 6 -0.42 13.18 -9.28
N GLU A 7 0.87 13.03 -8.96
CA GLU A 7 1.34 12.24 -7.82
C GLU A 7 1.37 12.98 -6.49
N ASP A 8 1.24 14.30 -6.49
CA ASP A 8 1.29 15.13 -5.29
C ASP A 8 -0.08 15.22 -4.64
N GLU A 9 -1.14 15.36 -5.45
CA GLU A 9 -2.53 15.38 -4.99
C GLU A 9 -3.41 14.38 -5.78
N PRO A 10 -3.21 13.06 -5.61
CA PRO A 10 -3.95 12.06 -6.35
C PRO A 10 -5.42 12.00 -5.90
N GLU A 11 -6.33 12.27 -6.84
CA GLU A 11 -7.77 12.03 -6.72
C GLU A 11 -8.12 10.58 -7.06
N LEU A 12 -7.43 10.02 -8.07
CA LEU A 12 -7.58 8.63 -8.51
C LEU A 12 -6.22 7.92 -8.54
N THR A 13 -6.22 6.63 -8.21
CA THR A 13 -5.06 5.75 -8.37
C THR A 13 -5.46 4.51 -9.18
N ILE A 14 -4.74 4.24 -10.26
CA ILE A 14 -4.96 3.08 -11.12
C ILE A 14 -3.78 2.12 -10.97
N TYR A 15 -4.07 0.85 -10.69
CA TYR A 15 -3.06 -0.17 -10.48
C TYR A 15 -3.55 -1.55 -10.93
N ARG A 16 -2.62 -2.50 -11.02
CA ARG A 16 -2.91 -3.90 -11.32
C ARG A 16 -2.94 -4.70 -10.02
N ASP A 17 -4.00 -5.46 -9.80
CA ASP A 17 -4.20 -6.29 -8.61
C ASP A 17 -3.56 -7.68 -8.80
N ILE A 18 -3.57 -8.52 -7.75
CA ILE A 18 -2.93 -9.84 -7.73
C ILE A 18 -3.53 -10.84 -8.72
N ASP A 19 -4.80 -10.65 -9.08
CA ASP A 19 -5.49 -11.43 -10.11
C ASP A 19 -5.24 -10.90 -11.53
N ASP A 20 -4.24 -10.03 -11.68
CA ASP A 20 -3.86 -9.32 -12.90
C ASP A 20 -4.96 -8.38 -13.45
N SER A 21 -6.03 -8.11 -12.69
CA SER A 21 -7.08 -7.16 -13.05
C SER A 21 -6.65 -5.71 -12.79
N TRP A 22 -7.15 -4.78 -13.63
CA TRP A 22 -6.93 -3.35 -13.41
C TRP A 22 -7.98 -2.79 -12.46
N VAL A 23 -7.55 -1.97 -11.51
CA VAL A 23 -8.38 -1.36 -10.47
C VAL A 23 -8.25 0.16 -10.54
N VAL A 24 -9.39 0.85 -10.46
CA VAL A 24 -9.47 2.28 -10.17
C VAL A 24 -9.82 2.45 -8.69
N GLU A 25 -8.98 3.19 -7.99
CA GLU A 25 -9.17 3.59 -6.61
C GLU A 25 -9.48 5.09 -6.53
N SER A 26 -10.47 5.42 -5.71
CA SER A 26 -10.90 6.78 -5.41
C SER A 26 -11.14 6.95 -3.91
N ARG A 27 -11.57 8.15 -3.49
CA ARG A 27 -12.07 8.37 -2.13
C ARG A 27 -13.28 7.47 -1.78
N ASP A 28 -14.07 7.07 -2.76
CA ASP A 28 -15.32 6.34 -2.50
C ASP A 28 -15.12 4.83 -2.47
N GLY A 29 -13.92 4.36 -2.82
CA GLY A 29 -13.56 2.95 -2.79
C GLY A 29 -12.78 2.53 -4.03
N THR A 30 -12.70 1.22 -4.22
CA THR A 30 -12.06 0.57 -5.37
C THR A 30 -13.12 -0.07 -6.26
N ARG A 31 -12.85 -0.08 -7.56
CA ARG A 31 -13.65 -0.81 -8.55
C ARG A 31 -12.77 -1.31 -9.70
N PRO A 32 -13.20 -2.33 -10.44
CA PRO A 32 -12.54 -2.72 -11.68
C PRO A 32 -12.46 -1.54 -12.65
N ALA A 33 -11.31 -1.37 -13.30
CA ALA A 33 -11.11 -0.43 -14.39
C ALA A 33 -11.65 -1.00 -15.69
N GLN A 34 -12.27 -0.16 -16.52
CA GLN A 34 -12.72 -0.56 -17.85
C GLN A 34 -11.83 0.07 -18.92
N GLU A 35 -11.55 -0.70 -19.98
CA GLU A 35 -10.87 -0.19 -21.17
C GLU A 35 -11.65 0.98 -21.77
N ASP A 36 -10.94 2.01 -22.25
CA ASP A 36 -11.52 3.20 -22.88
C ASP A 36 -12.45 4.04 -21.98
N GLU A 37 -12.45 3.78 -20.67
CA GLU A 37 -13.24 4.53 -19.71
C GLU A 37 -12.77 6.00 -19.60
N SER A 38 -13.73 6.92 -19.48
CA SER A 38 -13.45 8.32 -19.13
C SER A 38 -13.45 8.52 -17.61
N LEU A 39 -12.27 8.80 -17.05
CA LEU A 39 -12.07 9.15 -15.65
C LEU A 39 -12.08 10.67 -15.48
N PHE A 40 -12.54 11.19 -14.34
CA PHE A 40 -12.50 12.62 -14.04
C PHE A 40 -11.62 12.86 -12.82
N ALA A 41 -10.58 13.67 -12.98
CA ALA A 41 -9.63 14.00 -11.91
C ALA A 41 -8.93 15.33 -12.19
N GLY A 42 -8.79 16.19 -11.18
CA GLY A 42 -8.20 17.52 -11.32
C GLY A 42 -9.01 18.46 -12.20
N GLY A 43 -10.35 18.33 -12.15
CA GLY A 43 -11.27 19.16 -12.94
C GLY A 43 -11.25 18.89 -14.46
N ARG A 44 -10.62 17.80 -14.91
CA ARG A 44 -10.52 17.44 -16.34
C ARG A 44 -10.82 15.95 -16.58
N PRO A 45 -11.36 15.60 -17.77
CA PRO A 45 -11.53 14.22 -18.17
C PRO A 45 -10.18 13.62 -18.64
N TRP A 46 -10.00 12.35 -18.34
CA TRP A 46 -8.89 11.49 -18.74
C TRP A 46 -9.45 10.26 -19.43
N ARG A 47 -8.81 9.78 -20.49
CA ARG A 47 -9.19 8.51 -21.13
C ARG A 47 -8.21 7.43 -20.70
N LEU A 48 -8.73 6.35 -20.14
CA LEU A 48 -7.93 5.22 -19.68
C LEU A 48 -7.67 4.26 -20.84
N LEU A 49 -6.39 4.02 -21.13
CA LEU A 49 -5.95 2.98 -22.04
C LEU A 49 -5.18 1.95 -21.21
N LEU A 50 -5.69 0.73 -21.13
CA LEU A 50 -5.03 -0.32 -20.37
C LEU A 50 -4.10 -1.09 -21.31
N PRO A 51 -2.90 -1.48 -20.85
CA PRO A 51 -2.05 -2.36 -21.64
C PRO A 51 -2.78 -3.67 -21.91
N THR A 52 -3.07 -3.97 -23.18
CA THR A 52 -3.34 -5.33 -23.63
C THR A 52 -2.02 -6.06 -23.51
N SER A 53 -1.92 -7.12 -22.70
CA SER A 53 -0.64 -7.76 -22.39
C SER A 53 0.06 -8.24 -23.68
N VAL A 54 0.98 -7.44 -24.20
CA VAL A 54 2.08 -7.98 -24.98
C VAL A 54 2.98 -8.61 -23.92
N LEU A 55 3.18 -9.93 -24.01
CA LEU A 55 4.03 -10.69 -23.11
C LEU A 55 5.37 -9.96 -22.96
N ASP A 56 5.54 -9.26 -21.84
CA ASP A 56 6.78 -8.56 -21.57
C ASP A 56 7.87 -9.60 -21.29
N THR A 57 9.08 -9.24 -21.68
CA THR A 57 10.26 -10.10 -21.51
C THR A 57 10.42 -10.36 -20.01
N ARG A 58 10.18 -11.61 -19.59
CA ARG A 58 10.19 -12.06 -18.19
C ARG A 58 11.55 -11.78 -17.54
N GLU A 59 11.59 -10.90 -16.55
CA GLU A 59 12.62 -10.98 -15.53
C GLU A 59 12.20 -12.08 -14.54
N LEU A 60 13.01 -13.13 -14.43
CA LEU A 60 12.76 -14.34 -13.63
C LEU A 60 12.80 -14.11 -12.11
N ASP A 61 12.90 -12.86 -11.66
CA ASP A 61 13.30 -12.50 -10.31
C ASP A 61 12.41 -11.37 -9.75
N GLU A 62 11.10 -11.47 -9.96
CA GLU A 62 10.13 -10.55 -9.34
C GLU A 62 9.76 -11.04 -7.93
N MET A 63 9.79 -10.12 -6.96
CA MET A 63 9.51 -10.41 -5.55
C MET A 63 7.99 -10.39 -5.32
N GLN A 64 7.48 -11.27 -4.46
CA GLN A 64 6.07 -11.29 -4.05
C GLN A 64 5.94 -10.99 -2.55
N LEU A 65 4.88 -10.29 -2.17
CA LEU A 65 4.70 -9.79 -0.81
C LEU A 65 4.64 -10.92 0.24
N HIS A 66 4.05 -12.06 -0.12
CA HIS A 66 3.91 -13.20 0.79
C HIS A 66 5.24 -13.93 1.10
N ASP A 67 6.29 -13.69 0.31
CA ASP A 67 7.62 -14.24 0.54
C ASP A 67 8.48 -13.37 1.48
N LEU A 68 7.97 -12.20 1.87
CA LEU A 68 8.71 -11.20 2.63
C LEU A 68 8.32 -11.15 4.09
N GLU A 69 9.31 -10.92 4.92
CA GLU A 69 9.13 -10.37 6.26
C GLU A 69 9.42 -8.87 6.25
N LEU A 70 8.46 -8.09 6.76
CA LEU A 70 8.58 -6.64 6.91
C LEU A 70 9.03 -6.34 8.34
N CYS A 71 10.25 -5.83 8.48
CA CYS A 71 10.86 -5.46 9.75
C CYS A 71 10.91 -3.94 9.87
N PHE A 72 10.14 -3.38 10.81
CA PHE A 72 10.15 -1.96 11.12
C PHE A 72 11.13 -1.69 12.27
N PHE A 73 12.01 -0.72 12.08
CA PHE A 73 12.89 -0.18 13.11
C PHE A 73 12.49 1.26 13.39
N VAL A 74 12.10 1.53 14.63
CA VAL A 74 11.58 2.84 15.04
C VAL A 74 12.58 3.48 15.99
N SER A 75 13.02 4.69 15.65
CA SER A 75 13.90 5.46 16.54
C SER A 75 13.20 5.78 17.86
N ARG A 76 14.00 6.06 18.89
CA ARG A 76 13.53 6.34 20.25
C ARG A 76 12.59 7.55 20.33
N ASP A 77 12.80 8.55 19.49
CA ASP A 77 11.93 9.74 19.37
C ASP A 77 10.71 9.51 18.47
N GLY A 78 10.64 8.36 17.78
CA GLY A 78 9.59 8.03 16.84
C GLY A 78 9.62 8.81 15.52
N GLU A 79 10.63 9.64 15.29
CA GLU A 79 10.73 10.48 14.09
C GLU A 79 11.27 9.71 12.88
N HIS A 80 12.08 8.68 13.12
CA HIS A 80 12.68 7.86 12.08
C HIS A 80 12.09 6.46 12.09
N ILE A 81 11.46 6.10 10.97
CA ILE A 81 10.91 4.77 10.73
C ILE A 81 11.64 4.18 9.53
N GLU A 82 12.45 3.16 9.78
CA GLU A 82 13.07 2.36 8.74
C GLU A 82 12.25 1.08 8.50
N LEU A 83 12.08 0.71 7.23
CA LEU A 83 11.46 -0.55 6.85
C LEU A 83 12.46 -1.40 6.08
N GLN A 84 12.73 -2.60 6.59
CA GLN A 84 13.53 -3.60 5.91
C GLN A 84 12.66 -4.72 5.35
N LEU A 85 12.91 -5.10 4.10
CA LEU A 85 12.29 -6.23 3.43
C LEU A 85 13.24 -7.42 3.48
N HIS A 86 12.87 -8.46 4.21
CA HIS A 86 13.65 -9.69 4.34
C HIS A 86 13.05 -10.79 3.47
N SER A 87 13.83 -11.32 2.53
CA SER A 87 13.47 -12.47 1.69
C SER A 87 14.32 -13.69 2.05
N ARG A 88 13.84 -14.89 1.72
CA ARG A 88 14.61 -16.13 1.93
C ARG A 88 15.83 -16.27 1.02
N HIS A 89 15.82 -15.60 -0.12
CA HIS A 89 16.77 -15.85 -1.22
C HIS A 89 17.62 -14.62 -1.57
N ARG A 90 17.43 -13.50 -0.86
CA ARG A 90 18.12 -12.23 -1.13
C ARG A 90 18.54 -11.55 0.16
N GLU A 91 19.57 -10.72 0.04
CA GLU A 91 19.98 -9.82 1.11
C GLU A 91 18.82 -8.89 1.51
N PRO A 92 18.71 -8.53 2.81
CA PRO A 92 17.71 -7.59 3.28
C PRO A 92 17.83 -6.25 2.56
N MET A 93 16.69 -5.74 2.11
CA MET A 93 16.62 -4.47 1.43
C MET A 93 16.08 -3.41 2.37
N ILE A 94 16.82 -2.31 2.51
CA ILE A 94 16.43 -1.18 3.34
C ILE A 94 15.69 -0.16 2.47
N LEU A 95 14.44 0.14 2.82
CA LEU A 95 13.68 1.21 2.20
C LEU A 95 14.04 2.54 2.84
N GLU A 96 14.21 3.58 2.01
CA GLU A 96 14.40 4.94 2.51
C GLU A 96 13.25 5.35 3.44
N SER A 97 13.63 5.94 4.58
CA SER A 97 12.70 6.52 5.54
C SER A 97 11.98 7.73 4.93
N ARG A 98 10.65 7.62 4.84
CA ARG A 98 9.75 8.62 4.24
C ARG A 98 8.48 8.73 5.09
N ALA A 99 7.78 9.87 5.00
CA ALA A 99 6.60 10.13 5.83
C ALA A 99 5.51 9.04 5.76
N HIS A 100 5.34 8.38 4.61
CA HIS A 100 4.35 7.31 4.46
C HIS A 100 4.74 6.00 5.18
N MET A 101 5.96 5.87 5.71
CA MET A 101 6.33 4.76 6.60
C MET A 101 5.50 4.78 7.89
N ALA A 102 5.09 5.96 8.35
CA ALA A 102 4.20 6.09 9.51
C ALA A 102 2.86 5.38 9.29
N LEU A 103 2.30 5.46 8.08
CA LEU A 103 1.07 4.74 7.72
C LEU A 103 1.26 3.22 7.83
N LEU A 104 2.33 2.69 7.23
CA LEU A 104 2.62 1.27 7.26
C LEU A 104 2.86 0.78 8.70
N LEU A 105 3.59 1.55 9.51
CA LEU A 105 3.85 1.24 10.90
C LEU A 105 2.56 1.21 11.74
N VAL A 106 1.67 2.19 11.58
CA VAL A 106 0.38 2.23 12.29
C VAL A 106 -0.46 0.99 11.96
N LEU A 107 -0.56 0.62 10.68
CA LEU A 107 -1.29 -0.57 10.25
C LEU A 107 -0.62 -1.86 10.74
N ALA A 108 0.71 -1.93 10.75
CA ALA A 108 1.47 -3.07 11.27
C ALA A 108 1.25 -3.27 12.77
N ARG A 109 1.34 -2.20 13.57
CA ARG A 109 1.12 -2.22 15.02
C ARG A 109 -0.31 -2.63 15.36
N ALA A 110 -1.31 -2.10 14.66
CA ALA A 110 -2.70 -2.51 14.86
C ALA A 110 -2.89 -4.00 14.59
N ARG A 111 -2.33 -4.51 13.50
CA ARG A 111 -2.39 -5.94 13.17
C ARG A 111 -1.69 -6.82 14.21
N LEU A 112 -0.50 -6.44 14.66
CA LEU A 112 0.24 -7.17 15.70
C LEU A 112 -0.50 -7.15 17.04
N GLY A 113 -1.08 -6.02 17.43
CA GLY A 113 -1.87 -5.88 18.66
C GLY A 113 -3.10 -6.80 18.66
N ASP A 114 -3.84 -6.83 17.55
CA ASP A 114 -4.99 -7.71 17.39
C ASP A 114 -4.60 -9.20 17.46
N ILE A 115 -3.50 -9.58 16.80
CA ILE A 115 -2.97 -10.96 16.85
C ILE A 115 -2.58 -11.33 18.29
N GLN A 116 -1.93 -10.44 19.04
CA GLN A 116 -1.57 -10.67 20.44
C GLN A 116 -2.80 -10.86 21.34
N GLN A 117 -3.92 -10.22 21.00
CA GLN A 117 -5.20 -10.36 21.71
C GLN A 117 -6.02 -11.58 21.25
N GLY A 118 -5.53 -12.37 20.30
CA GLY A 118 -6.21 -13.56 19.79
C GLY A 118 -7.32 -13.27 18.77
N VAL A 119 -7.34 -12.07 18.18
CA VAL A 119 -8.26 -11.73 17.09
C VAL A 119 -7.95 -12.62 15.87
N PRO A 120 -8.96 -13.20 15.19
CA PRO A 120 -8.74 -13.99 13.99
C PRO A 120 -7.95 -13.23 12.91
N HIS A 121 -7.06 -13.93 12.19
CA HIS A 121 -6.22 -13.32 11.14
C HIS A 121 -7.00 -12.55 10.06
N SER A 122 -8.25 -12.97 9.79
CA SER A 122 -9.17 -12.31 8.86
C SER A 122 -9.71 -10.97 9.35
N GLU A 123 -9.74 -10.75 10.67
CA GLU A 123 -10.22 -9.53 11.31
C GLU A 123 -9.10 -8.66 11.90
N ALA A 124 -7.89 -9.19 12.05
CA ALA A 124 -6.78 -8.43 12.63
C ALA A 124 -6.32 -7.25 11.76
N GLY A 125 -6.12 -6.09 12.39
CA GLY A 125 -5.47 -4.91 11.84
C GLY A 125 -6.35 -4.00 10.99
N TRP A 126 -7.68 -4.20 10.99
CA TRP A 126 -8.60 -3.29 10.30
C TRP A 126 -8.78 -2.00 11.09
N ILE A 127 -8.39 -0.88 10.48
CA ILE A 127 -8.56 0.48 11.04
C ILE A 127 -9.51 1.26 10.13
N TYR A 128 -10.42 2.04 10.70
CA TYR A 128 -11.27 2.92 9.89
C TYR A 128 -10.47 4.07 9.29
N ARG A 129 -10.74 4.42 8.03
CA ARG A 129 -9.97 5.45 7.31
C ARG A 129 -10.04 6.83 7.99
N ASP A 130 -11.13 7.15 8.65
CA ASP A 130 -11.32 8.41 9.39
C ASP A 130 -10.57 8.46 10.72
N GLU A 131 -10.17 7.31 11.28
CA GLU A 131 -9.31 7.23 12.47
C GLU A 131 -7.83 7.47 12.15
N LEU A 132 -7.38 7.06 10.96
CA LEU A 132 -5.98 7.14 10.55
C LEU A 132 -5.37 8.55 10.63
N PRO A 133 -6.03 9.65 10.18
CA PRO A 133 -5.47 11.00 10.25
C PRO A 133 -5.13 11.40 11.69
N ARG A 134 -5.97 11.01 12.66
CA ARG A 134 -5.74 11.26 14.08
C ARG A 134 -4.56 10.44 14.60
N MET A 135 -4.48 9.15 14.24
CA MET A 135 -3.38 8.27 14.67
C MET A 135 -2.03 8.71 14.10
N LEU A 136 -2.05 9.28 12.89
CA LEU A 136 -0.87 9.69 12.14
C LEU A 136 -0.47 11.15 12.39
N ASN A 137 -1.27 11.92 13.13
CA ASN A 137 -1.15 13.37 13.24
C ASN A 137 -1.02 14.05 11.84
N ALA A 138 -1.86 13.62 10.91
CA ALA A 138 -1.80 14.01 9.50
C ALA A 138 -3.16 14.53 9.00
N GLN A 139 -3.16 15.27 7.89
CA GLN A 139 -4.40 15.72 7.27
C GLN A 139 -5.13 14.55 6.56
N PRO A 140 -6.47 14.52 6.52
CA PRO A 140 -7.22 13.39 5.96
C PRO A 140 -6.85 13.00 4.52
N HIS A 141 -6.50 13.97 3.68
CA HIS A 141 -6.11 13.71 2.30
C HIS A 141 -4.76 12.97 2.18
N MET A 142 -3.90 13.08 3.20
CA MET A 142 -2.57 12.46 3.19
C MET A 142 -2.63 10.93 3.25
N VAL A 143 -3.71 10.35 3.80
CA VAL A 143 -3.82 8.89 3.92
C VAL A 143 -3.76 8.21 2.55
N ASN A 144 -4.55 8.68 1.58
CA ASN A 144 -4.54 8.10 0.23
C ASN A 144 -3.21 8.36 -0.49
N LEU A 145 -2.65 9.56 -0.34
CA LEU A 145 -1.33 9.89 -0.88
C LEU A 145 -0.25 8.96 -0.32
N TRP A 146 -0.27 8.67 0.98
CA TRP A 146 0.67 7.76 1.62
C TRP A 146 0.47 6.30 1.23
N VAL A 147 -0.78 5.85 1.03
CA VAL A 147 -1.06 4.53 0.43
C VAL A 147 -0.39 4.44 -0.94
N HIS A 148 -0.58 5.45 -1.80
CA HIS A 148 0.05 5.49 -3.12
C HIS A 148 1.58 5.47 -3.02
N ARG A 149 2.17 6.37 -2.23
CA ARG A 149 3.63 6.49 -2.10
C ARG A 149 4.26 5.21 -1.54
N ALA A 150 3.61 4.54 -0.59
CA ALA A 150 4.04 3.24 -0.09
C ALA A 150 4.07 2.19 -1.20
N ARG A 151 2.96 2.03 -1.94
CA ARG A 151 2.89 1.07 -3.05
C ARG A 151 3.90 1.37 -4.15
N LYS A 152 4.10 2.65 -4.49
CA LYS A 152 5.08 3.08 -5.49
C LYS A 152 6.51 2.76 -5.06
N GLN A 153 6.88 3.08 -3.82
CA GLN A 153 8.22 2.80 -3.31
C GLN A 153 8.52 1.30 -3.31
N LEU A 154 7.55 0.46 -2.93
CA LEU A 154 7.68 -1.00 -2.97
C LEU A 154 7.77 -1.54 -4.41
N ALA A 155 6.95 -1.03 -5.32
CA ALA A 155 7.02 -1.41 -6.74
C ALA A 155 8.38 -1.08 -7.37
N GLN A 156 8.98 0.07 -6.99
CA GLN A 156 10.32 0.48 -7.43
C GLN A 156 11.44 -0.46 -6.94
N GLN A 157 11.18 -1.24 -5.89
CA GLN A 157 12.08 -2.27 -5.39
C GLN A 157 11.87 -3.65 -6.06
N GLY A 158 10.99 -3.75 -7.06
CA GLY A 158 10.71 -4.99 -7.78
C GLY A 158 9.65 -5.88 -7.13
N LEU A 159 8.83 -5.33 -6.22
CA LEU A 159 7.69 -6.04 -5.64
C LEU A 159 6.51 -6.06 -6.62
N ARG A 160 6.18 -7.23 -7.17
CA ARG A 160 5.16 -7.40 -8.21
C ARG A 160 3.77 -7.00 -7.74
N ASP A 161 3.39 -7.47 -6.56
CA ASP A 161 2.09 -7.27 -5.93
C ASP A 161 2.13 -6.10 -4.93
N ALA A 162 3.01 -5.10 -5.14
CA ALA A 162 3.13 -3.95 -4.25
C ALA A 162 1.80 -3.23 -3.98
N ALA A 163 0.86 -3.26 -4.94
CA ALA A 163 -0.46 -2.68 -4.75
C ALA A 163 -1.26 -3.36 -3.63
N THR A 164 -1.00 -4.64 -3.37
CA THR A 164 -1.73 -5.42 -2.37
C THR A 164 -1.24 -5.16 -0.96
N ILE A 165 -0.11 -4.48 -0.73
CA ILE A 165 0.45 -4.21 0.62
C ILE A 165 -0.57 -3.66 1.61
N ILE A 166 -1.50 -2.84 1.12
CA ILE A 166 -2.59 -2.28 1.90
C ILE A 166 -3.91 -2.77 1.31
N GLU A 167 -4.62 -3.54 2.11
CA GLU A 167 -5.94 -4.08 1.83
C GLU A 167 -7.03 -3.09 2.24
N ARG A 168 -8.12 -3.07 1.48
CA ARG A 168 -9.30 -2.23 1.74
C ARG A 168 -10.55 -3.09 1.88
N ARG A 169 -11.34 -2.83 2.93
CA ARG A 169 -12.66 -3.45 3.10
C ARG A 169 -13.72 -2.49 2.55
N ALA A 170 -14.21 -2.78 1.34
CA ALA A 170 -15.10 -1.90 0.57
C ALA A 170 -16.36 -1.47 1.34
N ALA A 171 -16.98 -2.36 2.12
CA ALA A 171 -18.19 -2.06 2.87
C ALA A 171 -17.98 -1.13 4.09
N ALA A 172 -16.75 -1.05 4.62
CA ALA A 172 -16.49 -0.43 5.92
C ALA A 172 -15.50 0.74 5.87
N THR A 173 -14.96 1.08 4.69
CA THR A 173 -13.88 2.09 4.55
C THR A 173 -12.67 1.82 5.45
N GLN A 174 -12.43 0.54 5.75
CA GLN A 174 -11.32 0.12 6.61
C GLN A 174 -10.09 -0.22 5.77
N LEU A 175 -8.94 0.01 6.37
CA LEU A 175 -7.61 -0.24 5.84
C LEU A 175 -6.87 -1.20 6.76
N ARG A 176 -6.10 -2.13 6.18
CA ARG A 176 -5.15 -2.94 6.94
C ARG A 176 -3.90 -3.21 6.13
N LEU A 177 -2.85 -3.67 6.81
CA LEU A 177 -1.69 -4.24 6.17
C LEU A 177 -1.96 -5.70 5.79
N SER A 178 -1.75 -6.05 4.53
CA SER A 178 -2.10 -7.34 3.92
C SER A 178 -1.02 -8.37 4.21
N PRO A 179 -1.20 -9.28 5.15
CA PRO A 179 -0.13 -9.97 5.87
C PRO A 179 1.04 -10.53 5.03
N SER A 180 2.27 -10.23 5.46
CA SER A 180 3.52 -10.78 4.89
C SER A 180 4.31 -11.65 5.88
N ARG A 181 4.24 -11.32 7.18
CA ARG A 181 5.17 -11.60 8.31
C ARG A 181 5.70 -10.24 8.74
N LEU A 182 5.43 -9.86 9.98
CA LEU A 182 5.63 -8.51 10.48
C LEU A 182 6.44 -8.55 11.77
N ARG A 183 7.41 -7.67 11.87
CA ARG A 183 8.20 -7.43 13.08
C ARG A 183 8.35 -5.92 13.28
N VAL A 184 8.19 -5.46 14.50
CA VAL A 184 8.38 -4.05 14.89
C VAL A 184 9.34 -4.01 16.06
N GLU A 185 10.41 -3.23 15.93
CA GLU A 185 11.43 -3.00 16.95
C GLU A 185 11.47 -1.52 17.32
N ASP A 186 11.20 -1.23 18.59
CA ASP A 186 11.33 0.09 19.18
C ASP A 186 12.70 0.19 19.88
N ALA A 187 13.49 1.20 19.52
CA ALA A 187 14.84 1.46 20.06
C ALA A 187 14.85 2.22 21.40
#